data_AF-A0A4R5DR22-F1
#
_entry.id   AF-A0A4R5DR22-F1
#
_cell.length_a   1.000
_cell.length_b   1.000
_cell.length_c   1.000
_cell.angle_alpha   90.00
_cell.angle_beta   90.00
_cell.angle_gamma   90.00
#
_symmetry.space_group_name_H-M   'P 1'
#
loop_
_entity.id
_entity.type
_entity.pdbx_description
1 polymer ?
#
loop_
_entity_poly.entity_id
_entity_poly.type
_entity_poly.pdbx_seq_one_letter_code
_entity_poly.pdbx_strand_id
1 'polypeptide(L)'
;MNRILLTLIFSFILFACQKDDKDPVAGVEPIVGSWRLAAVEKIADGKSSWENVQNPDGNDLNFRYDGVIVDSQGRGICCGPGSLVINGNNFTIKPKTELDYGHCAAVNCVYCPTWEIEVKDNELTVSTCGQGKRKYVNL
;
A
#
# COMPACT_ATOMS: atom_id res chain seq x y z
N MET A 1 4.80 3.43 -51.31
CA MET A 1 4.53 2.30 -50.40
C MET A 1 5.05 2.49 -48.97
N ASN A 2 6.11 3.27 -48.71
CA ASN A 2 6.69 3.43 -47.36
C ASN A 2 5.90 4.32 -46.38
N ARG A 3 4.91 5.11 -46.85
CA ARG A 3 4.12 6.01 -45.99
C ARG A 3 2.94 5.34 -45.28
N ILE A 4 2.44 4.22 -45.80
CA ILE A 4 1.32 3.46 -45.20
C ILE A 4 1.82 2.57 -44.06
N LEU A 5 3.07 2.11 -44.15
CA LEU A 5 3.70 1.29 -43.12
C LEU A 5 3.90 2.07 -41.80
N LEU A 6 4.22 3.37 -41.90
CA LEU A 6 4.43 4.26 -40.75
C LEU A 6 3.12 4.56 -39.98
N THR A 7 1.99 4.69 -40.68
CA THR A 7 0.69 4.93 -40.04
C THR A 7 0.15 3.69 -39.32
N LEU A 8 0.41 2.48 -39.84
CA LEU A 8 0.02 1.24 -39.17
C LEU A 8 0.82 0.96 -37.89
N ILE A 9 2.11 1.32 -37.87
CA ILE A 9 2.97 1.16 -36.69
C ILE A 9 2.56 2.13 -35.57
N PHE A 10 2.12 3.34 -35.90
CA PHE A 10 1.69 4.33 -34.90
C PHE A 10 0.39 3.93 -34.19
N SER A 11 -0.55 3.28 -34.88
CA SER A 11 -1.79 2.78 -34.25
C SER A 11 -1.55 1.62 -33.28
N PHE A 12 -0.52 0.79 -33.48
CA PHE A 12 -0.21 -0.32 -32.56
C PHE A 12 0.38 0.15 -31.23
N ILE A 13 1.05 1.31 -31.20
CA ILE A 13 1.66 1.85 -29.97
C ILE A 13 0.58 2.36 -29.00
N LEU A 14 -0.57 2.81 -29.50
CA LEU A 14 -1.67 3.31 -28.66
C LEU A 14 -2.46 2.20 -27.96
N PHE A 15 -2.45 0.97 -28.48
CA PHE A 15 -3.11 -0.19 -27.84
C PHE A 15 -2.22 -0.91 -26.82
N ALA A 16 -0.93 -0.59 -26.75
CA ALA A 16 0.03 -1.24 -25.85
C ALA A 16 0.02 -0.68 -24.41
N CYS A 17 -0.74 0.38 -24.12
CA CYS A 17 -1.03 0.83 -22.76
C CYS A 17 -2.33 0.22 -22.22
N GLN A 18 -2.45 -1.11 -22.24
CA GLN A 18 -3.35 -1.76 -21.29
C GLN A 18 -2.63 -1.76 -19.94
N LYS A 19 -2.89 -0.74 -19.11
CA LYS A 19 -2.64 -0.91 -17.68
C LYS A 19 -3.59 -2.01 -17.22
N ASP A 20 -3.06 -3.02 -16.54
CA ASP A 20 -3.82 -4.01 -15.78
C ASP A 20 -4.49 -3.36 -14.56
N ASP A 21 -5.20 -2.24 -14.78
CA ASP A 21 -5.92 -1.50 -13.77
C ASP A 21 -7.20 -2.27 -13.46
N LYS A 22 -7.06 -3.30 -12.63
CA LYS A 22 -8.22 -3.92 -11.99
C LYS A 22 -8.85 -2.87 -11.10
N ASP A 23 -10.16 -2.67 -11.28
CA ASP A 23 -10.93 -1.77 -10.44
C ASP A 23 -10.76 -2.17 -8.97
N PRO A 24 -10.53 -1.19 -8.05
CA PRO A 24 -10.50 -1.46 -6.64
C PRO A 24 -11.76 -2.15 -6.15
N VAL A 25 -11.58 -3.06 -5.20
CA VAL A 25 -12.70 -3.66 -4.47
C VAL A 25 -13.35 -2.56 -3.62
N ALA A 26 -14.68 -2.56 -3.59
CA ALA A 26 -15.46 -1.61 -2.80
C ALA A 26 -14.95 -1.51 -1.35
N GLY A 27 -14.62 -0.28 -0.93
CA GLY A 27 -14.14 0.07 0.40
C GLY A 27 -12.62 0.24 0.53
N VAL A 28 -11.82 -0.17 -0.45
CA VAL A 28 -10.35 0.04 -0.42
C VAL A 28 -9.86 1.15 -1.33
N GLU A 29 -10.72 1.72 -2.17
CA GLU A 29 -10.40 2.83 -3.09
C GLU A 29 -9.50 3.91 -2.46
N PRO A 30 -9.76 4.38 -1.21
CA PRO A 30 -8.99 5.49 -0.63
C PRO A 30 -7.52 5.17 -0.35
N ILE A 31 -7.14 3.90 -0.27
CA ILE A 31 -5.80 3.47 0.13
C ILE A 31 -4.99 2.85 -1.00
N VAL A 32 -5.61 2.52 -2.15
CA VAL A 32 -4.91 1.84 -3.26
C VAL A 32 -3.74 2.68 -3.75
N GLY A 33 -2.59 2.03 -3.94
CA GLY A 33 -1.37 2.65 -4.43
C GLY A 33 -0.24 2.68 -3.41
N SER A 34 0.77 3.48 -3.71
CA SER A 34 2.02 3.55 -2.96
C SER A 34 2.04 4.72 -1.99
N TRP A 35 2.54 4.47 -0.79
CA TRP A 35 2.57 5.40 0.32
C TRP A 35 3.95 5.40 0.97
N ARG A 36 4.59 6.56 1.02
CA ARG A 36 5.92 6.72 1.63
C ARG A 36 5.82 7.12 3.08
N LEU A 37 6.59 6.45 3.95
CA LEU A 37 6.65 6.81 5.37
C LEU A 37 7.20 8.23 5.53
N ALA A 38 6.44 9.09 6.20
CA ALA A 38 6.78 10.49 6.40
C ALA A 38 7.10 10.81 7.87
N ALA A 39 6.34 10.22 8.81
CA ALA A 39 6.55 10.44 10.23
C ALA A 39 6.11 9.24 11.08
N VAL A 40 6.67 9.14 12.28
CA VAL A 40 6.27 8.17 13.30
C VAL A 40 5.86 8.90 14.57
N GLU A 41 4.85 8.36 15.25
CA GLU A 41 4.45 8.85 16.56
C GLU A 41 5.46 8.37 17.61
N LYS A 42 5.95 9.31 18.43
CA LYS A 42 6.70 9.02 19.64
C LYS A 42 5.89 9.43 20.86
N ILE A 43 5.84 8.51 21.82
CA ILE A 43 5.22 8.75 23.13
C ILE A 43 6.37 8.85 24.13
N ALA A 44 6.60 10.07 24.64
CA ALA A 44 7.60 10.35 25.68
C ALA A 44 6.94 11.15 26.80
N ASP A 45 7.16 10.75 28.05
CA ASP A 45 6.62 11.42 29.24
C ASP A 45 5.10 11.65 29.19
N GLY A 46 4.35 10.68 28.65
CA GLY A 46 2.90 10.75 28.50
C GLY A 46 2.40 11.73 27.44
N LYS A 47 3.30 12.32 26.64
CA LYS A 47 2.97 13.21 25.53
C LYS A 47 3.28 12.53 24.20
N SER A 48 2.35 12.65 23.26
CA SER A 48 2.54 12.22 21.87
C SER A 48 3.13 13.36 21.03
N SER A 49 4.13 13.05 20.22
CA SER A 49 4.69 13.94 19.21
C SER A 49 4.99 13.17 17.91
N TRP A 50 4.99 13.88 16.78
CA TRP A 50 5.38 13.31 15.50
C TRP A 50 6.85 13.58 15.23
N GLU A 51 7.59 12.56 14.82
CA GLU A 51 8.98 12.66 14.38
C GLU A 51 9.08 12.32 12.89
N ASN A 52 9.60 13.26 12.10
CA ASN A 52 9.78 13.09 10.67
C ASN A 52 10.89 12.07 10.36
N VAL A 53 10.65 11.22 9.37
CA VAL A 53 11.60 10.23 8.90
C VAL A 53 12.37 10.79 7.70
N GLN A 54 13.68 11.00 7.85
CA GLN A 54 14.53 11.61 6.81
C GLN A 54 14.96 10.62 5.72
N ASN A 55 15.05 9.33 6.04
CA ASN A 55 15.30 8.28 5.06
C ASN A 55 14.34 7.10 5.31
N PRO A 56 13.19 7.05 4.63
CA PRO A 56 12.21 5.99 4.82
C PRO A 56 12.53 4.70 4.07
N ASP A 57 13.67 4.59 3.38
CA ASP A 57 14.04 3.46 2.50
C ASP A 57 13.58 2.11 3.09
N GLY A 58 12.72 1.41 2.35
CA GLY A 58 12.19 0.11 2.72
C GLY A 58 10.97 0.09 3.64
N ASN A 59 10.38 1.24 3.98
CA ASN A 59 9.16 1.33 4.81
C ASN A 59 7.93 1.82 4.03
N ASP A 60 8.00 1.90 2.71
CA ASP A 60 6.85 2.28 1.89
C ASP A 60 5.79 1.17 1.93
N LEU A 61 4.52 1.56 1.97
CA LEU A 61 3.38 0.65 1.88
C LEU A 61 2.81 0.70 0.47
N ASN A 62 2.53 -0.45 -0.10
CA ASN A 62 1.81 -0.54 -1.37
C ASN A 62 0.53 -1.37 -1.17
N PHE A 63 -0.62 -0.75 -1.36
CA PHE A 63 -1.91 -1.42 -1.27
C PHE A 63 -2.40 -1.77 -2.68
N ARG A 64 -2.63 -3.06 -2.90
CA ARG A 64 -3.26 -3.58 -4.10
C ARG A 64 -4.76 -3.24 -4.13
N TYR A 65 -5.36 -3.30 -5.32
CA TYR A 65 -6.79 -3.10 -5.57
C TYR A 65 -7.73 -3.97 -4.69
N ASP A 66 -7.25 -5.03 -4.05
CA ASP A 66 -8.01 -5.89 -3.13
C ASP A 66 -7.62 -5.75 -1.66
N GLY A 67 -6.90 -4.67 -1.32
CA GLY A 67 -6.47 -4.32 0.04
C GLY A 67 -5.27 -5.12 0.56
N VAL A 68 -4.70 -6.03 -0.23
CA VAL A 68 -3.45 -6.71 0.13
C VAL A 68 -2.30 -5.69 0.15
N ILE A 69 -1.50 -5.74 1.22
CA ILE A 69 -0.28 -4.94 1.34
C ILE A 69 0.88 -5.74 0.76
N VAL A 70 1.62 -5.11 -0.15
CA VAL A 70 2.78 -5.70 -0.82
C VAL A 70 4.02 -4.84 -0.69
N ASP A 71 5.18 -5.47 -0.84
CA ASP A 71 6.47 -4.79 -0.94
C ASP A 71 6.71 -4.21 -2.35
N SER A 72 7.89 -3.61 -2.55
CA SER A 72 8.29 -3.04 -3.85
C SER A 72 8.44 -4.07 -4.98
N GLN A 73 8.47 -5.36 -4.66
CA GLN A 73 8.52 -6.46 -5.62
C GLN A 73 7.13 -7.10 -5.85
N GLY A 74 6.08 -6.56 -5.22
CA GLY A 74 4.71 -7.09 -5.33
C GLY A 74 4.45 -8.33 -4.47
N ARG A 75 5.35 -8.66 -3.54
CA ARG A 75 5.18 -9.78 -2.60
C ARG A 75 4.43 -9.34 -1.37
N GLY A 76 3.59 -10.20 -0.82
CA GLY A 76 2.87 -9.94 0.42
C GLY A 76 3.83 -9.68 1.57
N ILE A 77 3.52 -8.67 2.39
CA ILE A 77 4.32 -8.39 3.58
C ILE A 77 4.15 -9.49 4.63
N CYS A 78 5.25 -9.80 5.33
CA CYS A 78 5.21 -10.71 6.47
C CYS A 78 4.46 -10.06 7.65
N CYS A 79 3.70 -10.86 8.41
CA CYS A 79 2.80 -10.40 9.47
C CYS A 79 1.79 -9.32 9.04
N GLY A 80 1.42 -9.28 7.76
CA GLY A 80 0.33 -8.43 7.30
C GLY A 80 -0.99 -8.73 8.02
N PRO A 81 -1.88 -7.73 8.16
CA PRO A 81 -3.17 -7.92 8.79
C PRO A 81 -4.09 -8.79 7.93
N GLY A 82 -5.09 -9.42 8.56
CA GLY A 82 -6.19 -10.08 7.86
C GLY A 82 -7.36 -9.13 7.54
N SER A 83 -7.40 -7.97 8.21
CA SER A 83 -8.45 -6.96 8.04
C SER A 83 -7.93 -5.54 8.25
N LEU A 84 -8.63 -4.59 7.64
CA LEU A 84 -8.40 -3.16 7.76
C LEU A 84 -9.65 -2.48 8.31
N VAL A 85 -9.48 -1.41 9.06
CA VAL A 85 -10.54 -0.46 9.39
C VAL A 85 -10.19 0.85 8.69
N ILE A 86 -10.81 1.13 7.54
CA ILE A 86 -10.48 2.27 6.69
C ILE A 86 -11.51 3.37 6.93
N ASN A 87 -11.08 4.49 7.52
CA ASN A 87 -11.96 5.60 7.91
C ASN A 87 -13.18 5.12 8.73
N GLY A 88 -12.96 4.16 9.63
CA GLY A 88 -14.01 3.55 10.45
C GLY A 88 -14.77 2.38 9.81
N ASN A 89 -14.54 2.07 8.53
CA ASN A 89 -15.23 0.98 7.84
C ASN A 89 -14.39 -0.31 7.84
N ASN A 90 -15.01 -1.43 8.22
CA ASN A 90 -14.34 -2.73 8.22
C ASN A 90 -14.16 -3.27 6.79
N PHE A 91 -12.96 -3.73 6.49
CA PHE A 91 -12.61 -4.42 5.25
C PHE A 91 -11.83 -5.71 5.58
N THR A 92 -12.33 -6.85 5.12
CA THR A 92 -11.62 -8.13 5.23
C THR A 92 -10.76 -8.35 3.99
N ILE A 93 -9.45 -8.48 4.18
CA ILE A 93 -8.52 -8.72 3.06
C ILE A 93 -8.76 -10.13 2.52
N LYS A 94 -9.03 -10.21 1.22
CA LYS A 94 -9.19 -11.48 0.49
C LYS A 94 -8.43 -11.38 -0.83
N PRO A 95 -7.20 -11.90 -0.91
CA PRO A 95 -6.41 -11.88 -2.15
C PRO A 95 -7.21 -12.41 -3.33
N LYS A 96 -7.31 -11.63 -4.40
CA LYS A 96 -7.99 -11.97 -5.66
C LYS A 96 -7.06 -12.65 -6.67
N THR A 97 -5.76 -12.57 -6.41
CA THR A 97 -4.72 -13.31 -7.12
C THR A 97 -3.78 -13.94 -6.10
N GLU A 98 -3.10 -15.00 -6.53
CA GLU A 98 -2.06 -15.66 -5.74
C GLU A 98 -1.02 -14.64 -5.25
N LEU A 99 -0.48 -14.90 -4.07
CA LEU A 99 0.44 -14.01 -3.39
C LEU A 99 1.68 -14.79 -2.96
N ASP A 100 2.83 -14.38 -3.46
CA ASP A 100 4.12 -14.80 -2.93
C ASP A 100 4.45 -13.95 -1.71
N TYR A 101 4.90 -14.58 -0.64
CA TYR A 101 5.32 -13.92 0.61
C TYR A 101 6.85 -13.93 0.78
N GLY A 102 7.60 -14.51 -0.15
CA GLY A 102 9.04 -14.68 -0.04
C GLY A 102 9.44 -15.48 1.20
N HIS A 103 10.43 -14.98 1.95
CA HIS A 103 11.02 -15.68 3.09
C HIS A 103 10.54 -15.14 4.45
N CYS A 104 9.24 -15.30 4.76
CA CYS A 104 8.70 -14.84 6.05
C CYS A 104 9.18 -15.64 7.28
N ALA A 105 9.73 -16.85 7.10
CA ALA A 105 10.17 -17.69 8.21
C ALA A 105 11.28 -17.07 9.07
N ALA A 106 12.08 -16.15 8.51
CA ALA A 106 13.16 -15.46 9.21
C ALA A 106 12.76 -14.10 9.78
N VAL A 107 11.53 -13.62 9.50
CA VAL A 107 11.08 -12.29 9.93
C VAL A 107 10.51 -12.36 11.34
N ASN A 108 11.13 -11.65 12.27
CA ASN A 108 10.59 -11.45 13.61
C ASN A 108 9.69 -10.20 13.63
N CYS A 109 8.38 -10.40 13.44
CA CYS A 109 7.39 -9.32 13.43
C CYS A 109 6.27 -9.55 14.45
N VAL A 110 5.75 -8.46 15.01
CA VAL A 110 4.59 -8.49 15.90
C VAL A 110 3.34 -8.52 15.04
N TYR A 111 2.66 -9.66 15.01
CA TYR A 111 1.42 -9.81 14.27
C TYR A 111 0.32 -8.92 14.87
N CYS A 112 -0.33 -8.15 14.01
CA CYS A 112 -1.52 -7.39 14.36
C CYS A 112 -2.63 -7.75 13.37
N PRO A 113 -3.72 -8.42 13.81
CA PRO A 113 -4.74 -8.94 12.91
C PRO A 113 -5.52 -7.84 12.16
N THR A 114 -5.60 -6.65 12.76
CA THR A 114 -6.36 -5.52 12.21
C THR A 114 -5.54 -4.25 12.25
N TRP A 115 -5.41 -3.59 11.12
CA TRP A 115 -4.83 -2.24 11.06
C TRP A 115 -5.93 -1.20 10.95
N GLU A 116 -5.83 -0.14 11.73
CA GLU A 116 -6.70 1.03 11.59
C GLU A 116 -6.02 2.03 10.67
N ILE A 117 -6.73 2.48 9.65
CA ILE A 117 -6.24 3.38 8.64
C ILE A 117 -7.17 4.59 8.57
N GLU A 118 -6.59 5.77 8.79
CA GLU A 118 -7.23 7.05 8.55
C GLU A 118 -6.61 7.66 7.30
N VAL A 119 -7.42 7.94 6.29
CA VAL A 119 -7.00 8.62 5.06
C VAL A 119 -7.63 9.99 5.00
N LYS A 120 -6.80 11.01 4.81
CA LYS A 120 -7.22 12.38 4.61
C LYS A 120 -6.31 13.06 3.60
N ASP A 121 -6.90 13.56 2.51
CA ASP A 121 -6.17 14.17 1.40
C ASP A 121 -5.07 13.22 0.89
N ASN A 122 -3.80 13.66 0.89
CA ASN A 122 -2.64 12.85 0.48
C ASN A 122 -1.92 12.21 1.67
N GLU A 123 -2.53 12.17 2.84
CA GLU A 123 -1.98 11.56 4.05
C GLU A 123 -2.73 10.29 4.46
N LEU A 124 -1.97 9.30 4.90
CA LEU A 124 -2.46 8.05 5.44
C LEU A 124 -1.84 7.83 6.81
N THR A 125 -2.66 7.62 7.84
CA THR A 125 -2.20 7.28 9.19
C THR A 125 -2.56 5.83 9.48
N VAL A 126 -1.55 5.01 9.78
CA VAL A 126 -1.72 3.61 10.19
C VAL A 126 -1.52 3.50 11.69
N SER A 127 -2.48 2.88 12.37
CA SER A 127 -2.35 2.42 13.75
C SER A 127 -2.32 0.89 13.78
N THR A 128 -1.32 0.34 14.47
CA THR A 128 -1.18 -1.11 14.67
C THR A 128 -1.08 -1.43 16.16
N CYS A 129 -1.43 -2.67 16.51
CA CYS A 129 -1.50 -3.19 17.88
C CYS A 129 -0.24 -2.86 18.69
N GLY A 130 -0.38 -2.02 19.72
CA GLY A 130 0.70 -1.72 20.68
C GLY A 130 1.90 -0.97 20.11
N GLN A 131 1.82 -0.44 18.88
CA GLN A 131 2.85 0.44 18.30
C GLN A 131 2.30 1.86 18.16
N GLY A 132 3.21 2.84 18.15
CA GLY A 132 2.85 4.22 17.80
C GLY A 132 2.32 4.31 16.37
N LYS A 133 1.49 5.31 16.11
CA LYS A 133 0.95 5.58 14.77
C LYS A 133 2.07 5.91 13.78
N ARG A 134 1.85 5.60 12.52
CA ARG A 134 2.75 5.93 11.41
C ARG A 134 2.00 6.74 10.38
N LYS A 135 2.60 7.84 9.92
CA LYS A 135 2.04 8.71 8.89
C LYS A 135 2.80 8.52 7.59
N TYR A 136 2.06 8.38 6.51
CA TYR A 136 2.54 8.22 5.16
C TYR A 136 1.97 9.29 4.24
N VAL A 137 2.66 9.56 3.14
CA VAL A 137 2.24 10.44 2.06
C VAL A 137 2.13 9.67 0.75
N ASN A 138 1.11 9.96 -0.05
CA ASN A 138 0.90 9.31 -1.34
C ASN A 138 2.04 9.63 -2.32
N LEU A 139 2.45 8.65 -3.15
CA LEU A 139 3.55 8.73 -4.11
C LEU A 139 3.10 8.96 -5.56
#